data_AF-A0A8J8ES67-F1
#
_entry.id   AF-A0A8J8ES67-F1
#
_cell.length_a   1.000
_cell.length_b   1.000
_cell.length_c   1.000
_cell.angle_alpha   90.00
_cell.angle_beta   90.00
_cell.angle_gamma   90.00
#
_symmetry.space_group_name_H-M   'P 1'
#
loop_
_entity.id
_entity.type
_entity.pdbx_description
1 polymer ?
#
loop_
_entity_poly.entity_id
_entity_poly.type
_entity_poly.pdbx_seq_one_letter_code
_entity_poly.pdbx_strand_id
1 'polypeptide(L)' 'MKIRREELVLVKVLAAGICGTDLHILSIPPGHSATPGAILGHEFIGEVVEIGEDVDNVN' A
#
# COMPACT_ATOMS: atom_id res chain seq x y z
N MET A 1 13.09 -7.42 -7.77
CA MET A 1 12.25 -7.85 -6.63
C MET A 1 11.55 -9.13 -7.06
N LYS A 2 11.23 -10.05 -6.15
CA LYS A 2 10.53 -11.31 -6.46
C LYS A 2 9.40 -11.50 -5.47
N ILE A 3 8.29 -12.07 -5.92
CA ILE A 3 7.23 -12.54 -5.05
C ILE A 3 7.78 -13.65 -4.15
N ARG A 4 7.39 -13.60 -2.87
CA ARG A 4 7.82 -14.56 -1.85
C ARG A 4 6.69 -15.46 -1.36
N ARG A 5 5.45 -15.18 -1.80
CA ARG A 5 4.23 -15.85 -1.35
C ARG A 5 3.30 -16.03 -2.54
N GLU A 6 2.80 -17.23 -2.71
CA GLU A 6 2.04 -17.66 -3.89
C GLU A 6 0.71 -16.93 -4.05
N GLU A 7 0.16 -16.35 -2.97
CA GLU A 7 -1.13 -15.66 -3.00
C GLU A 7 -1.03 -14.13 -3.22
N LEU A 8 0.18 -13.59 -3.47
CA LEU A 8 0.40 -12.14 -3.54
C LEU A 8 0.55 -11.63 -4.96
N VAL A 9 0.34 -10.32 -5.11
CA VAL A 9 0.62 -9.54 -6.32
C VAL A 9 1.68 -8.50 -6.01
N LEU A 10 2.70 -8.41 -6.85
CA LEU A 10 3.71 -7.37 -6.76
C LEU A 10 3.31 -6.20 -7.66
N VAL A 11 3.07 -5.05 -7.03
CA VAL A 11 2.65 -3.84 -7.72
C VAL A 11 3.79 -2.82 -7.69
N LYS A 12 4.15 -2.30 -8.86
CA LYS A 12 4.97 -1.10 -8.97
C LYS A 12 4.05 0.11 -8.82
N VAL A 13 4.07 0.72 -7.64
CA VAL A 13 3.29 1.92 -7.34
C VAL A 13 3.73 3.07 -8.25
N LEU A 14 2.78 3.66 -8.98
CA LEU A 14 3.00 4.82 -9.85
C LEU A 14 2.66 6.13 -9.13
N ALA A 15 1.58 6.12 -8.35
CA ALA A 15 1.16 7.25 -7.54
C ALA A 15 0.35 6.77 -6.34
N ALA A 16 0.40 7.55 -5.25
CA ALA A 16 -0.46 7.40 -4.09
C ALA A 16 -1.21 8.72 -3.85
N GLY A 17 -2.52 8.63 -3.59
CA GLY A 17 -3.33 9.72 -3.09
C GLY A 17 -2.94 10.08 -1.66
N ILE A 18 -3.22 11.33 -1.29
CA ILE A 18 -3.12 11.80 0.09
C ILE A 18 -4.53 11.86 0.64
N CYS A 19 -4.82 10.99 1.60
CA CYS A 19 -6.09 10.99 2.30
C CYS A 19 -6.01 11.91 3.53
N GLY A 20 -7.15 12.44 3.97
CA GLY A 20 -7.24 13.17 5.24
C GLY A 20 -6.72 12.35 6.43
N THR A 21 -6.88 11.01 6.39
CA THR A 21 -6.36 10.10 7.40
C THR A 21 -4.83 10.17 7.51
N ASP A 22 -4.11 10.22 6.39
CA ASP A 22 -2.64 10.34 6.40
C ASP A 22 -2.20 11.63 7.12
N LEU A 23 -2.91 12.74 6.86
CA LEU A 23 -2.66 14.03 7.50
C LEU A 23 -3.01 14.03 9.00
N HIS A 24 -4.12 13.39 9.36
CA HIS A 24 -4.54 13.28 10.75
C HIS A 24 -3.58 12.41 11.58
N ILE A 25 -2.95 11.39 10.99
CA ILE A 25 -1.89 10.62 11.65
C ILE A 25 -0.68 11.53 11.97
N LEU A 26 -0.32 12.43 11.05
CA LEU A 26 0.84 13.33 11.19
C LEU A 26 0.56 14.60 12.00
N SER A 27 -0.69 14.83 12.41
CA SER A 27 -1.09 16.03 13.15
C SER A 27 -0.52 16.06 14.57
N ILE A 28 -0.49 17.24 15.19
CA ILE A 28 -0.06 17.42 16.58
C ILE A 28 -1.18 18.15 17.35
N PRO A 29 -1.86 17.47 18.31
CA PRO A 29 -1.74 16.04 18.62
C PRO A 29 -2.28 15.15 17.46
N PRO A 30 -1.87 13.87 17.38
CA PRO A 30 -2.36 12.97 16.34
C PRO A 30 -3.88 12.81 16.41
N GLY A 31 -4.55 13.02 15.27
CA GLY A 31 -5.99 12.80 15.11
C GLY A 31 -6.35 11.34 14.80
N HIS A 32 -5.36 10.54 14.38
CA HIS A 32 -5.47 9.10 14.19
C HIS A 32 -4.24 8.39 14.77
N SER A 33 -4.47 7.22 15.37
CA SER A 33 -3.40 6.38 15.90
C SER A 33 -2.65 5.68 14.77
N ALA A 34 -1.32 5.67 14.85
CA ALA A 34 -0.46 4.85 14.00
C ALA A 34 0.74 4.34 14.79
N THR A 35 1.28 3.18 14.38
CA THR A 35 2.55 2.70 14.91
C THR A 35 3.68 3.63 14.48
N PRO A 36 4.55 4.11 15.39
CA PRO A 36 5.71 4.92 15.00
C PRO A 36 6.55 4.23 13.93
N GLY A 37 6.88 4.97 12.86
CA GLY A 37 7.61 4.44 11.70
C GLY A 37 6.73 3.75 10.65
N ALA A 38 5.39 3.80 10.77
CA ALA A 38 4.50 3.33 9.72
C ALA A 38 4.73 4.09 8.39
N ILE A 39 4.66 3.35 7.28
CA ILE A 39 4.67 3.90 5.92
C ILE A 39 3.23 4.28 5.57
N LEU A 40 2.99 5.54 5.24
CA LEU A 40 1.67 6.08 4.89
C LEU A 40 1.40 5.97 3.38
N GLY A 41 0.15 6.25 2.98
CA GLY A 41 -0.31 6.10 1.60
C GLY A 41 -1.07 4.79 1.41
N HIS A 42 -2.38 4.83 1.66
CA HIS A 42 -3.29 3.68 1.54
C HIS A 42 -4.25 3.78 0.35
N GLU A 43 -4.10 4.83 -0.46
CA GLU A 43 -4.82 5.04 -1.71
C GLU A 43 -3.78 5.11 -2.82
N PHE A 44 -3.67 4.10 -3.69
CA PHE A 44 -2.64 4.10 -4.72
C PHE A 44 -3.07 3.43 -6.02
N ILE A 45 -2.36 3.79 -7.09
CA ILE A 45 -2.43 3.13 -8.40
C ILE A 45 -1.05 2.61 -8.78
N GLY A 46 -1.01 1.54 -9.56
CA GLY A 46 0.24 0.94 -9.99
C GLY A 46 0.07 -0.09 -11.09
N GLU A 47 1.20 -0.60 -11.54
CA GLU A 47 1.29 -1.68 -12.53
C GLU A 47 1.56 -3.00 -11.82
N VAL A 48 0.82 -4.05 -12.15
CA VAL A 48 1.17 -5.41 -11.74
C VAL A 48 2.43 -5.83 -12.49
N VAL A 49 3.49 -6.14 -11.75
CA VAL A 49 4.79 -6.53 -12.33
C VAL A 49 5.13 -8.01 -12.09
N GLU A 50 4.45 -8.67 -11.16
CA GLU A 50 4.58 -10.11 -10.86
C GLU A 50 3.30 -10.59 -10.14
N ILE A 51 2.89 -11.83 -10.38
CA ILE A 51 1.81 -12.51 -9.64
C ILE A 51 2.33 -13.83 -9.09
N GLY A 52 1.82 -14.25 -7.93
CA GLY A 52 2.11 -15.55 -7.35
C GLY A 52 1.31 -16.67 -8.04
N GLU A 53 1.77 -17.92 -7.87
CA GLU A 53 1.21 -19.09 -8.57
C GLU A 53 -0.26 -19.37 -8.21
N ASP A 54 -0.70 -18.97 -7.02
CA ASP A 54 -2.06 -19.16 -6.52
C ASP A 54 -2.99 -17.97 -6.82
N VAL A 55 -2.54 -16.99 -7.62
CA VAL A 55 -3.37 -15.85 -8.04
C VAL A 55 -4.13 -16.22 -9.33
N ASP A 56 -5.45 -16.31 -9.23
CA ASP A 56 -6.35 -16.70 -10.33
C ASP A 56 -7.05 -15.52 -11.01
N ASN A 57 -7.06 -14.34 -10.40
CA ASN A 57 -7.67 -13.13 -10.96
C ASN A 57 -6.93 -11.85 -10.56
N VAL A 58 -6.82 -10.91 -11.51
CA VAL A 58 -6.32 -9.53 -11.33
C VAL A 58 -7.17 -8.49 -12.08
N ASN A 59 -8.42 -8.85 -12.42
CA ASN A 59 -9.36 -8.08 -13.24
C ASN A 59 -10.76 -8.04 -12.62
#